data_AF-A0A8T8HT23-F1
#
_entry.id   AF-A0A8T8HT23-F1
#
_cell.length_a   1.000
_cell.length_b   1.000
_cell.length_c   1.000
_cell.angle_alpha   90.00
_cell.angle_beta   90.00
_cell.angle_gamma   90.00
#
_symmetry.space_group_name_H-M   'P 1'
#
loop_
_entity.id
_entity.type
_entity.pdbx_description
1 polymer ?
#
loop_
_entity_poly.entity_id
_entity_poly.type
_entity_poly.pdbx_seq_one_letter_code
_entity_poly.pdbx_strand_id
1 'polypeptide(L)'
;MTRPPVSVLLTACAAVATTVAGMAFAWSLRVPAPAARGVEPPPDELRCGPAACRPVVQREVGRDAVELLVGQGSGRIRTNGESGRYIFELTIAESGAAITDRSLECADAEVAVCLARGSVGTEVWGEVLVRRAGAWSRAQLPYVAGGGYLGLHDVNADGVADVVAAQQACASGVTCSRRFAQVFSLVGAKTELGCTTVVAEQDLLPGWPRVAPAPAQLHPCGS
;
A
#
# COMPACT_ATOMS: atom_id res chain seq x y z
N MET A 1 51.66 -13.88 28.64
CA MET A 1 50.42 -13.18 28.24
C MET A 1 50.26 -11.96 29.13
N THR A 2 50.59 -10.78 28.62
CA THR A 2 50.52 -9.52 29.36
C THR A 2 49.07 -9.03 29.37
N ARG A 3 48.47 -8.95 30.56
CA ARG A 3 47.13 -8.39 30.75
C ARG A 3 47.18 -6.90 30.38
N PRO A 4 46.31 -6.41 29.48
CA PRO A 4 46.30 -4.99 29.15
C PRO A 4 46.03 -4.17 30.42
N PRO A 5 46.71 -3.02 30.59
CA PRO A 5 46.50 -2.18 31.76
C PRO A 5 45.03 -1.76 31.83
N VAL A 6 44.48 -1.74 33.05
CA VAL A 6 43.05 -1.48 33.30
C VAL A 6 42.57 -0.18 32.67
N SER A 7 43.45 0.81 32.57
CA SER A 7 43.20 2.08 31.88
C SER A 7 42.88 1.92 30.38
N VAL A 8 43.49 0.95 29.68
CA VAL A 8 43.22 0.65 28.27
C VAL A 8 41.89 -0.09 28.10
N LEU A 9 41.54 -0.94 29.07
CA LEU A 9 40.25 -1.62 29.07
C LEU A 9 39.09 -0.62 29.26
N LEU A 10 39.26 0.32 30.20
CA LEU A 10 38.25 1.33 30.52
C LEU A 10 38.02 2.30 29.34
N THR A 11 39.08 2.74 28.66
CA THR A 11 38.94 3.61 27.49
C THR A 11 38.31 2.88 26.31
N ALA A 12 38.65 1.60 26.08
CA ALA A 12 38.00 0.80 25.05
C ALA A 12 36.50 0.61 25.32
N CYS A 13 36.13 0.29 26.56
CA CYS A 13 34.72 0.15 26.96
C CYS A 13 33.94 1.46 26.81
N ALA A 14 34.53 2.59 27.20
CA ALA A 14 33.91 3.90 27.03
C ALA A 14 33.69 4.25 25.55
N ALA A 15 34.65 3.95 24.67
CA ALA A 15 34.53 4.20 23.24
C ALA A 15 33.44 3.36 22.57
N VAL A 16 33.28 2.09 22.99
CA VAL A 16 32.19 1.23 22.50
C VAL A 16 30.84 1.72 23.00
N ALA A 17 30.74 2.11 24.28
CA ALA A 17 29.49 2.62 24.84
C ALA A 17 29.03 3.91 24.14
N THR A 18 29.94 4.84 23.85
CA THR A 18 29.60 6.10 23.17
C THR A 18 29.20 5.88 21.72
N THR A 19 29.84 4.95 21.00
CA THR A 19 29.45 4.60 19.63
C THR A 19 28.11 3.90 19.56
N VAL A 20 27.82 2.95 20.45
CA VAL A 20 26.51 2.29 20.53
C VAL A 20 25.40 3.28 20.90
N ALA A 21 25.63 4.13 21.90
CA ALA A 21 24.68 5.18 22.29
C ALA A 21 24.45 6.17 21.13
N GLY A 22 25.51 6.59 20.43
CA GLY A 22 25.41 7.45 19.27
C GLY A 22 24.63 6.82 18.11
N MET A 23 24.83 5.53 17.84
CA MET A 23 24.08 4.80 16.81
C MET A 23 22.60 4.62 17.19
N ALA A 24 22.30 4.28 18.44
CA ALA A 24 20.93 4.16 18.92
C ALA A 24 20.20 5.52 18.89
N PHE A 25 20.88 6.59 19.27
CA PHE A 25 20.34 7.95 19.20
C PHE A 25 20.13 8.40 17.76
N ALA A 26 21.10 8.14 16.86
CA ALA A 26 20.96 8.43 15.44
C ALA A 26 19.82 7.62 14.81
N TRP A 27 19.60 6.38 15.23
CA TRP A 27 18.48 5.55 14.78
C TRP A 27 17.13 6.07 15.29
N SER A 28 17.05 6.50 16.56
CA SER A 28 15.87 7.16 17.13
C SER A 28 15.55 8.47 16.41
N LEU A 29 16.58 9.21 15.99
CA LEU A 29 16.46 10.44 15.20
C LEU A 29 16.34 10.20 13.69
N ARG A 30 16.33 8.95 13.21
CA ARG A 30 15.97 8.67 11.81
C ARG A 30 14.49 8.97 11.64
N VAL A 31 14.20 10.24 11.36
CA VAL A 31 13.01 10.62 10.63
C VAL A 31 13.03 9.78 9.35
N PRO A 32 11.98 9.00 9.04
CA PRO A 32 11.87 8.31 7.76
C PRO A 32 12.22 9.32 6.66
N ALA A 33 13.08 8.92 5.72
CA ALA A 33 13.38 9.77 4.56
C ALA A 33 12.05 10.33 4.05
N PRO A 34 11.91 11.65 3.87
CA PRO A 34 10.65 12.20 3.43
C PRO A 34 10.28 11.49 2.14
N ALA A 35 9.27 10.61 2.21
CA ALA A 35 8.53 10.20 1.04
C ALA A 35 8.22 11.50 0.31
N ALA A 36 8.61 11.58 -0.96
CA ALA A 36 8.57 12.81 -1.75
C ALA A 36 7.30 13.60 -1.38
N ARG A 37 7.46 14.68 -0.59
CA ARG A 37 6.34 15.55 -0.27
C ARG A 37 5.89 16.09 -1.61
N GLY A 38 4.68 15.72 -2.03
CA GLY A 38 4.08 16.28 -3.23
C GLY A 38 4.20 17.80 -3.14
N VAL A 39 4.96 18.39 -4.07
CA VAL A 39 5.08 19.83 -4.21
C VAL A 39 3.68 20.36 -4.54
N GLU A 40 3.19 21.31 -3.77
CA GLU A 40 1.93 22.00 -4.04
C GLU A 40 2.06 22.83 -5.32
N PRO A 41 1.41 22.46 -6.44
CA PRO A 41 1.46 23.24 -7.66
C PRO A 41 0.36 24.31 -7.65
N PRO A 42 0.60 25.44 -8.35
CA PRO A 42 -0.40 26.48 -8.53
C PRO A 42 -1.69 25.90 -9.14
N PRO A 43 -2.85 26.55 -8.93
CA PRO A 43 -4.13 26.08 -9.44
C PRO A 43 -4.21 26.38 -10.95
N ASP A 44 -3.48 25.61 -11.76
CA ASP A 44 -3.71 25.52 -13.21
C ASP A 44 -3.16 24.20 -13.76
N GLU A 45 -4.02 23.53 -14.53
CA GLU A 45 -3.84 22.25 -15.24
C GLU A 45 -2.80 21.29 -14.67
N LEU A 46 -3.21 20.48 -13.70
CA LEU A 46 -2.60 19.16 -13.50
C LEU A 46 -2.53 18.46 -14.87
N ARG A 47 -1.32 18.20 -15.37
CA ARG A 47 -1.10 17.56 -16.68
C ARG A 47 -0.88 16.06 -16.51
N CYS A 48 -1.55 15.31 -17.36
CA CYS A 48 -1.41 13.88 -17.49
C CYS A 48 -0.84 13.63 -18.90
N GLY A 49 0.48 13.74 -18.99
CA GLY A 49 1.23 13.72 -20.25
C GLY A 49 1.09 15.05 -21.00
N PRO A 50 0.78 15.03 -22.31
CA PRO A 50 0.66 16.25 -23.11
C PRO A 50 -0.67 17.00 -22.90
N ALA A 51 -1.63 16.44 -22.15
CA ALA A 51 -2.97 16.99 -21.96
C ALA A 51 -3.28 17.26 -20.48
N ALA A 52 -4.30 18.08 -20.22
CA ALA A 52 -4.86 18.24 -18.89
C ALA A 52 -5.40 16.90 -18.36
N CYS A 53 -5.21 16.67 -17.06
CA CYS A 53 -5.83 15.56 -16.37
C CYS A 53 -7.33 15.81 -16.24
N ARG A 54 -8.14 14.80 -16.59
CA ARG A 54 -9.59 14.79 -16.32
C ARG A 54 -9.89 13.97 -15.06
N PRO A 55 -10.81 14.43 -14.20
CA PRO A 55 -11.25 13.65 -13.05
C PRO A 55 -12.04 12.42 -13.52
N VAL A 56 -11.87 11.31 -12.83
CA VAL A 56 -12.59 10.05 -13.09
C VAL A 56 -13.50 9.70 -11.92
N VAL A 57 -12.96 9.74 -10.71
CA VAL A 57 -13.68 9.37 -9.49
C VAL A 57 -13.09 10.09 -8.29
N GLN A 58 -13.97 10.56 -7.40
CA GLN A 58 -13.63 11.13 -6.11
C GLN A 58 -14.30 10.32 -4.98
N ARG A 59 -13.63 10.23 -3.84
CA ARG A 59 -14.14 9.68 -2.59
C ARG A 59 -13.78 10.60 -1.43
N GLU A 60 -14.74 10.83 -0.55
CA GLU A 60 -14.52 11.52 0.72
C GLU A 60 -14.01 10.53 1.76
N VAL A 61 -13.03 10.96 2.57
CA VAL A 61 -12.39 10.20 3.64
C VAL A 61 -12.24 11.12 4.86
N GLY A 62 -13.25 11.12 5.72
CA GLY A 62 -13.37 12.09 6.79
C GLY A 62 -13.58 13.50 6.23
N ARG A 63 -12.59 14.38 6.41
CA ARG A 63 -12.58 15.76 5.89
C ARG A 63 -11.64 15.97 4.71
N ASP A 64 -11.10 14.87 4.17
CA ASP A 64 -10.31 14.88 2.96
C ASP A 64 -11.10 14.30 1.78
N ALA A 65 -10.76 14.72 0.58
CA ALA A 65 -11.20 14.13 -0.66
C ALA A 65 -9.99 13.51 -1.38
N VAL A 66 -10.14 12.26 -1.86
CA VAL A 66 -9.18 11.57 -2.71
C VAL A 66 -9.79 11.40 -4.08
N GLU A 67 -9.06 11.77 -5.12
CA GLU A 67 -9.54 11.81 -6.49
C GLU A 67 -8.54 11.20 -7.46
N LEU A 68 -9.03 10.34 -8.35
CA LEU A 68 -8.24 9.83 -9.47
C LEU A 68 -8.47 10.71 -10.70
N LEU A 69 -7.36 11.17 -11.27
CA LEU A 69 -7.35 11.93 -12.51
C LEU A 69 -6.53 11.17 -13.56
N VAL A 70 -6.98 11.21 -14.82
CA VAL A 70 -6.29 10.53 -15.92
C VAL A 70 -6.17 11.43 -17.14
N GLY A 71 -5.19 11.16 -17.99
CA GLY A 71 -5.05 11.76 -19.31
C GLY A 71 -4.50 10.75 -20.31
N GLN A 72 -3.81 11.21 -21.35
CA GLN A 72 -3.24 10.30 -22.34
C GLN A 72 -2.04 9.55 -21.75
N GLY A 73 -2.25 8.27 -21.41
CA GLY A 73 -1.21 7.33 -20.98
C GLY A 73 -0.61 7.57 -19.59
N SER A 74 -1.21 8.46 -18.79
CA SER A 74 -0.75 8.74 -17.42
C SER A 74 -1.91 9.18 -16.54
N GLY A 75 -1.69 9.14 -15.23
CA GLY A 75 -2.68 9.59 -14.26
C GLY A 75 -2.05 10.21 -13.02
N ARG A 76 -2.90 10.80 -12.20
CA ARG A 76 -2.55 11.41 -10.92
C ARG A 76 -3.58 11.00 -9.87
N ILE A 77 -3.15 10.85 -8.63
CA ILE A 77 -4.04 10.88 -7.47
C ILE A 77 -3.89 12.24 -6.81
N ARG A 78 -5.01 12.95 -6.65
CA ARG A 78 -5.06 14.21 -5.92
C ARG A 78 -5.76 13.98 -4.60
N THR A 79 -5.18 14.50 -3.53
CA THR A 79 -5.83 14.62 -2.23
C THR A 79 -5.98 16.10 -1.89
N ASN A 80 -7.11 16.47 -1.28
CA ASN A 80 -7.34 17.81 -0.76
C ASN A 80 -8.11 17.70 0.57
N GLY A 81 -7.96 18.65 1.48
CA GLY A 81 -8.73 18.67 2.74
C GLY A 81 -7.92 19.17 3.92
N GLU A 82 -8.32 18.76 5.12
CA GLU A 82 -7.66 19.13 6.39
C GLU A 82 -6.24 18.57 6.49
N SER A 83 -5.97 17.42 5.88
CA SER A 83 -4.63 16.84 5.79
C SER A 83 -3.71 17.59 4.83
N GLY A 84 -4.24 18.57 4.07
CA GLY A 84 -3.52 19.31 3.06
C GLY A 84 -3.73 18.77 1.64
N ARG A 85 -3.01 19.37 0.69
CA ARG A 85 -3.09 19.04 -0.73
C ARG A 85 -1.86 18.25 -1.16
N TYR A 86 -2.06 16.99 -1.60
CA TYR A 86 -1.00 16.16 -2.17
C TYR A 86 -1.37 15.68 -3.56
N ILE A 87 -0.36 15.53 -4.40
CA ILE A 87 -0.47 14.95 -5.73
C ILE A 87 0.54 13.82 -5.85
N PHE A 88 0.04 12.66 -6.25
CA PHE A 88 0.80 11.46 -6.52
C PHE A 88 0.66 11.08 -7.99
N GLU A 89 1.67 10.45 -8.57
CA GLU A 89 1.54 9.77 -9.87
C GLU A 89 0.64 8.53 -9.72
N LEU A 90 -0.21 8.24 -10.70
CA LEU A 90 -1.00 7.00 -10.75
C LEU A 90 -0.24 6.01 -11.62
N THR A 91 0.66 5.23 -11.00
CA THR A 91 1.63 4.38 -11.72
C THR A 91 0.96 3.19 -12.40
N ILE A 92 -0.18 2.72 -11.86
CA ILE A 92 -0.96 1.68 -12.54
C ILE A 92 -1.53 2.16 -13.88
N ALA A 93 -1.88 3.45 -14.01
CA ALA A 93 -2.36 4.01 -15.28
C ALA A 93 -1.24 4.10 -16.33
N GLU A 94 -0.02 4.42 -15.89
CA GLU A 94 1.19 4.40 -16.74
C GLU A 94 1.53 2.98 -17.22
N SER A 95 1.16 1.97 -16.41
CA SER A 95 1.27 0.55 -16.75
C SER A 95 0.11 0.03 -17.63
N GLY A 96 -0.79 0.93 -18.08
CA GLY A 96 -1.89 0.59 -18.98
C GLY A 96 -3.16 0.11 -18.28
N ALA A 97 -3.28 0.27 -16.95
CA ALA A 97 -4.49 -0.10 -16.24
C ALA A 97 -5.68 0.77 -16.66
N ALA A 98 -6.82 0.12 -16.93
CA ALA A 98 -8.06 0.84 -17.22
C ALA A 98 -8.64 1.44 -15.94
N ILE A 99 -8.69 2.78 -15.87
CA ILE A 99 -9.20 3.53 -14.72
C ILE A 99 -10.63 4.01 -15.00
N THR A 100 -11.54 3.72 -14.07
CA THR A 100 -12.99 3.94 -14.18
C THR A 100 -13.57 4.54 -12.90
N ASP A 101 -14.89 4.76 -12.86
CA ASP A 101 -15.63 5.22 -11.69
C ASP A 101 -15.59 4.26 -10.49
N ARG A 102 -15.17 3.01 -10.70
CA ARG A 102 -14.99 1.96 -9.68
C ARG A 102 -13.54 1.73 -9.27
N SER A 103 -12.63 2.52 -9.83
CA SER A 103 -11.19 2.39 -9.60
C SER A 103 -10.73 2.95 -8.26
N LEU A 104 -11.60 3.61 -7.49
CA LEU A 104 -11.25 4.16 -6.18
C LEU A 104 -12.15 3.59 -5.09
N GLU A 105 -11.52 2.93 -4.13
CA GLU A 105 -12.11 2.39 -2.91
C GLU A 105 -11.36 2.96 -1.71
N CYS A 106 -12.07 3.50 -0.72
CA CYS A 106 -11.46 4.10 0.46
C CYS A 106 -12.16 3.62 1.73
N ALA A 107 -11.38 3.47 2.79
CA ALA A 107 -11.83 3.21 4.14
C ALA A 107 -11.41 4.38 5.04
N ASP A 108 -12.38 5.03 5.68
CA ASP A 108 -12.15 6.10 6.64
C ASP A 108 -11.98 5.52 8.04
N ALA A 109 -10.85 5.86 8.67
CA ALA A 109 -10.43 5.42 9.99
C ALA A 109 -9.33 6.36 10.52
N GLU A 110 -8.85 6.10 11.73
CA GLU A 110 -7.68 6.79 12.30
C GLU A 110 -6.47 6.69 11.35
N VAL A 111 -6.26 5.49 10.79
CA VAL A 111 -5.38 5.27 9.64
C VAL A 111 -6.26 5.04 8.42
N ALA A 112 -6.48 6.10 7.65
CA ALA A 112 -7.33 6.03 6.47
C ALA A 112 -6.58 5.39 5.30
N VAL A 113 -7.28 4.62 4.48
CA VAL A 113 -6.70 3.85 3.37
C VAL A 113 -7.51 4.09 2.11
N CYS A 114 -6.85 4.37 0.99
CA CYS A 114 -7.47 4.39 -0.33
C CYS A 114 -6.70 3.48 -1.28
N LEU A 115 -7.41 2.57 -1.93
CA LEU A 115 -6.94 1.71 -2.99
C LEU A 115 -7.41 2.29 -4.33
N ALA A 116 -6.44 2.73 -5.14
CA ALA A 116 -6.65 2.94 -6.55
C ALA A 116 -6.39 1.63 -7.30
N ARG A 117 -7.30 1.20 -8.18
CA ARG A 117 -7.18 -0.07 -8.91
C ARG A 117 -7.68 0.01 -10.35
N GLY A 118 -7.14 -0.81 -11.24
CA GLY A 118 -7.58 -0.90 -12.62
C GLY A 118 -7.19 -2.24 -13.25
N SER A 119 -7.86 -2.61 -14.34
CA SER A 119 -7.59 -3.88 -15.03
C SER A 119 -6.45 -3.73 -16.04
N VAL A 120 -5.52 -4.69 -16.04
CA VAL A 120 -4.47 -4.86 -17.05
C VAL A 120 -4.59 -6.29 -17.60
N GLY A 121 -5.15 -6.43 -18.80
CA GLY A 121 -5.48 -7.76 -19.34
C GLY A 121 -6.47 -8.51 -18.43
N THR A 122 -6.05 -9.65 -17.88
CA THR A 122 -6.83 -10.48 -16.95
C THR A 122 -6.55 -10.18 -15.47
N GLU A 123 -5.60 -9.30 -15.18
CA GLU A 123 -5.20 -8.94 -13.83
C GLU A 123 -5.83 -7.64 -13.37
N VAL A 124 -5.92 -7.44 -12.06
CA VAL A 124 -6.24 -6.15 -11.45
C VAL A 124 -5.01 -5.66 -10.72
N TRP A 125 -4.53 -4.47 -11.10
CA TRP A 125 -3.39 -3.81 -10.49
C TRP A 125 -3.89 -2.70 -9.59
N GLY A 126 -3.24 -2.46 -8.47
CA GLY A 126 -3.60 -1.41 -7.55
C GLY A 126 -2.42 -0.76 -6.85
N GLU A 127 -2.65 0.47 -6.41
CA GLU A 127 -1.75 1.26 -5.59
C GLU A 127 -2.53 1.81 -4.39
N VAL A 128 -1.86 1.91 -3.25
CA VAL A 128 -2.52 2.28 -2.00
C VAL A 128 -1.95 3.58 -1.48
N LEU A 129 -2.84 4.47 -1.05
CA LEU A 129 -2.53 5.63 -0.24
C LEU A 129 -2.99 5.40 1.20
N VAL A 130 -2.16 5.82 2.15
CA VAL A 130 -2.44 5.73 3.57
C VAL A 130 -2.31 7.11 4.19
N ARG A 131 -3.33 7.54 4.94
CA ARG A 131 -3.30 8.73 5.79
C ARG A 131 -2.89 8.34 7.20
N ARG A 132 -1.77 8.87 7.69
CA ARG A 132 -1.31 8.71 9.08
C ARG A 132 -0.96 10.06 9.66
N ALA A 133 -1.39 10.33 10.89
CA ALA A 133 -1.09 11.58 11.59
C ALA A 133 -1.37 12.83 10.72
N GLY A 134 -2.48 12.81 9.96
CA GLY A 134 -2.90 13.93 9.11
C GLY A 134 -2.09 14.11 7.81
N ALA A 135 -1.29 13.13 7.37
CA ALA A 135 -0.56 13.21 6.11
C ALA A 135 -0.80 11.98 5.23
N TRP A 136 -1.03 12.20 3.94
CA TRP A 136 -1.15 11.15 2.94
C TRP A 136 0.21 10.69 2.44
N SER A 137 0.37 9.38 2.26
CA SER A 137 1.59 8.74 1.75
C SER A 137 1.24 7.52 0.92
N ARG A 138 2.12 7.11 0.00
CA ARG A 138 1.93 5.86 -0.77
C ARG A 138 2.45 4.66 0.02
N ALA A 139 1.71 3.57 0.04
CA ALA A 139 2.21 2.27 0.49
C ALA A 139 3.26 1.72 -0.51
N GLN A 140 4.09 0.77 -0.07
CA GLN A 140 5.12 0.21 -0.94
C GLN A 140 4.55 -0.82 -1.92
N LEU A 141 5.05 -0.77 -3.16
CA LEU A 141 4.75 -1.65 -4.31
C LEU A 141 3.31 -1.56 -4.87
N PRO A 142 3.12 -1.84 -6.17
CA PRO A 142 1.80 -2.12 -6.70
C PRO A 142 1.32 -3.49 -6.21
N TYR A 143 0.04 -3.59 -5.89
CA TYR A 143 -0.65 -4.83 -5.56
C TYR A 143 -1.23 -5.42 -6.84
N VAL A 144 -1.02 -6.71 -7.09
CA VAL A 144 -1.53 -7.39 -8.29
C VAL A 144 -2.44 -8.53 -7.87
N ALA A 145 -3.59 -8.64 -8.52
CA ALA A 145 -4.54 -9.72 -8.35
C ALA A 145 -4.77 -10.43 -9.69
N GLY A 146 -4.19 -11.62 -9.85
CA GLY A 146 -4.42 -12.46 -11.03
C GLY A 146 -5.81 -13.11 -11.08
N GLY A 147 -6.50 -13.15 -9.94
CA GLY A 147 -7.82 -13.74 -9.76
C GLY A 147 -9.00 -12.80 -10.02
N GLY A 148 -8.74 -11.56 -10.49
CA GLY A 148 -9.78 -10.62 -10.90
C GLY A 148 -10.46 -9.85 -9.76
N TYR A 149 -9.99 -9.97 -8.52
CA TYR A 149 -10.48 -9.19 -7.37
C TYR A 149 -9.32 -8.58 -6.59
N LEU A 150 -9.38 -7.28 -6.35
CA LEU A 150 -8.44 -6.54 -5.50
C LEU A 150 -9.23 -5.49 -4.74
N GLY A 151 -9.37 -5.59 -3.42
CA GLY A 151 -10.22 -4.70 -2.62
C GLY A 151 -9.66 -4.43 -1.22
N LEU A 152 -10.42 -3.68 -0.41
CA LEU A 152 -10.07 -3.37 0.97
C LEU A 152 -10.97 -4.13 1.96
N HIS A 153 -10.38 -4.68 3.01
CA HIS A 153 -11.11 -5.27 4.13
C HIS A 153 -10.22 -5.28 5.38
N ASP A 154 -10.75 -4.86 6.53
CA ASP A 154 -10.06 -5.02 7.82
C ASP A 154 -10.20 -6.49 8.25
N VAL A 155 -9.20 -7.31 7.92
CA VAL A 155 -9.25 -8.76 8.13
C VAL A 155 -8.96 -9.07 9.58
N ASN A 156 -7.91 -8.48 10.14
CA ASN A 156 -7.44 -8.77 11.50
C ASN A 156 -8.17 -7.99 12.60
N ALA A 157 -9.16 -7.16 12.24
CA ALA A 157 -9.95 -6.32 13.13
C ALA A 157 -9.09 -5.35 13.96
N ASP A 158 -8.01 -4.83 13.37
CA ASP A 158 -7.14 -3.84 14.00
C ASP A 158 -7.59 -2.38 13.74
N GLY A 159 -8.68 -2.21 13.00
CA GLY A 159 -9.25 -0.91 12.65
C GLY A 159 -8.62 -0.27 11.41
N VAL A 160 -7.69 -0.94 10.74
CA VAL A 160 -7.06 -0.49 9.49
C VAL A 160 -7.42 -1.45 8.37
N ALA A 161 -7.89 -0.92 7.25
CA ALA A 161 -8.20 -1.78 6.12
C ALA A 161 -6.93 -2.43 5.53
N ASP A 162 -6.98 -3.75 5.32
CA ASP A 162 -5.96 -4.53 4.62
C ASP A 162 -6.27 -4.61 3.12
N VAL A 163 -5.24 -4.89 2.31
CA VAL A 163 -5.41 -5.17 0.89
C VAL A 163 -5.69 -6.66 0.70
N VAL A 164 -6.82 -6.98 0.06
CA VAL A 164 -7.22 -8.35 -0.26
C VAL A 164 -7.15 -8.57 -1.76
N ALA A 165 -6.26 -9.45 -2.20
CA ALA A 165 -6.05 -9.80 -3.60
C ALA A 165 -6.45 -11.26 -3.86
N ALA A 166 -7.37 -11.51 -4.79
CA ALA A 166 -7.60 -12.85 -5.30
C ALA A 166 -6.49 -13.22 -6.30
N GLN A 167 -5.84 -14.36 -6.09
CA GLN A 167 -4.79 -14.87 -6.94
C GLN A 167 -5.22 -16.15 -7.66
N GLN A 168 -4.60 -16.45 -8.79
CA GLN A 168 -4.77 -17.74 -9.45
C GLN A 168 -3.82 -18.77 -8.85
N ALA A 169 -4.31 -20.00 -8.63
CA ALA A 169 -3.49 -21.13 -8.20
C ALA A 169 -3.16 -22.06 -9.37
N CYS A 170 -2.46 -21.52 -10.38
CA CYS A 170 -1.96 -22.26 -11.54
C CYS A 170 -0.47 -22.00 -11.76
N ALA A 171 0.14 -22.77 -12.66
CA ALA A 171 1.46 -22.45 -13.19
C ALA A 171 1.46 -21.08 -13.88
N SER A 172 2.60 -20.38 -13.84
CA SER A 172 2.77 -19.08 -14.50
C SER A 172 2.43 -19.19 -16.00
N GLY A 173 1.67 -18.22 -16.51
CA GLY A 173 1.21 -18.20 -17.90
C GLY A 173 0.02 -19.11 -18.21
N VAL A 174 -0.49 -19.87 -17.23
CA VAL A 174 -1.68 -20.72 -17.40
C VAL A 174 -2.87 -20.06 -16.74
N THR A 175 -3.95 -19.85 -17.50
CA THR A 175 -5.23 -19.44 -16.92
C THR A 175 -6.00 -20.66 -16.42
N CYS A 176 -6.41 -20.65 -15.15
CA CYS A 176 -7.25 -21.69 -14.56
C CYS A 176 -8.35 -21.08 -13.70
N SER A 177 -9.29 -21.89 -13.19
CA SER A 177 -10.37 -21.45 -12.30
C SER A 177 -9.98 -21.40 -10.83
N ARG A 178 -8.91 -22.08 -10.43
CA ARG A 178 -8.51 -22.21 -9.02
C ARG A 178 -8.06 -20.87 -8.44
N ARG A 179 -8.54 -20.51 -7.26
CA ARG A 179 -8.28 -19.20 -6.63
C ARG A 179 -7.92 -19.34 -5.16
N PHE A 180 -7.22 -18.34 -4.63
CA PHE A 180 -7.09 -18.08 -3.20
C PHE A 180 -7.07 -16.57 -2.97
N ALA A 181 -7.37 -16.11 -1.76
CA ALA A 181 -7.18 -14.72 -1.37
C ALA A 181 -5.83 -14.58 -0.64
N GLN A 182 -5.05 -13.57 -0.99
CA GLN A 182 -3.84 -13.15 -0.32
C GLN A 182 -4.10 -11.80 0.35
N VAL A 183 -3.71 -11.68 1.61
CA VAL A 183 -4.02 -10.52 2.44
C VAL A 183 -2.72 -9.82 2.85
N PHE A 184 -2.67 -8.51 2.62
CA PHE A 184 -1.53 -7.67 2.99
C PHE A 184 -1.95 -6.60 3.97
N SER A 185 -1.28 -6.54 5.11
CA SER A 185 -1.51 -5.45 6.05
C SER A 185 -0.69 -4.23 5.71
N LEU A 186 -1.31 -3.07 5.90
CA LEU A 186 -0.68 -1.77 5.71
C LEU A 186 -0.04 -1.25 7.00
N VAL A 187 -0.27 -1.94 8.12
CA VAL A 187 0.22 -1.65 9.46
C VAL A 187 0.98 -2.83 10.05
N GLY A 188 1.77 -2.54 11.09
CA GLY A 188 2.48 -3.56 11.86
C GLY A 188 3.72 -4.13 11.17
N ALA A 189 4.27 -5.18 11.79
CA ALA A 189 5.55 -5.76 11.39
C ALA A 189 5.43 -6.79 10.24
N LYS A 190 4.24 -7.37 10.04
CA LYS A 190 3.97 -8.34 8.98
C LYS A 190 3.18 -7.67 7.86
N THR A 191 3.83 -7.49 6.72
CA THR A 191 3.21 -6.90 5.52
C THR A 191 2.30 -7.89 4.80
N GLU A 192 2.53 -9.20 4.93
CA GLU A 192 1.64 -10.27 4.46
C GLU A 192 1.02 -10.97 5.69
N LEU A 193 -0.32 -10.91 5.80
CA LEU A 193 -1.06 -11.59 6.87
C LEU A 193 -1.24 -13.09 6.58
N GLY A 194 -1.38 -13.44 5.30
CA GLY A 194 -1.44 -14.82 4.84
C GLY A 194 -2.37 -15.00 3.64
N CYS A 195 -2.62 -16.27 3.34
CA CYS A 195 -3.44 -16.73 2.24
C CYS A 195 -4.58 -17.61 2.74
N THR A 196 -5.72 -17.60 2.03
CA THR A 196 -6.78 -18.59 2.24
C THR A 196 -6.43 -19.90 1.56
N THR A 197 -7.15 -20.97 1.91
CA THR A 197 -7.11 -22.22 1.16
C THR A 197 -7.51 -22.01 -0.30
N VAL A 198 -6.89 -22.79 -1.19
CA VAL A 198 -7.22 -22.79 -2.62
C VAL A 198 -8.60 -23.40 -2.84
N VAL A 199 -9.46 -22.65 -3.52
CA VAL A 199 -10.80 -23.09 -3.95
C VAL A 199 -10.83 -23.35 -5.46
N ALA A 200 -11.80 -24.16 -5.90
CA ALA A 200 -11.91 -24.56 -7.30
C ALA A 200 -12.44 -23.45 -8.22
N GLU A 201 -13.27 -22.56 -7.67
CA GLU A 201 -13.98 -21.49 -8.38
C GLU A 201 -13.99 -20.21 -7.54
N GLN A 202 -14.20 -19.08 -8.19
CA GLN A 202 -14.09 -17.75 -7.57
C GLN A 202 -15.20 -17.45 -6.56
N ASP A 203 -16.40 -17.98 -6.80
CA ASP A 203 -17.56 -17.81 -5.93
C ASP A 203 -17.44 -18.54 -4.59
N LEU A 204 -16.50 -19.48 -4.49
CA LEU A 204 -16.13 -20.17 -3.26
C LEU A 204 -15.14 -19.37 -2.40
N LEU A 205 -14.63 -18.22 -2.86
CA LEU A 205 -13.79 -17.37 -2.03
C LEU A 205 -14.60 -16.82 -0.84
N PRO A 206 -14.02 -16.73 0.37
CA PRO A 206 -14.70 -16.17 1.54
C PRO A 206 -15.25 -14.77 1.27
N GLY A 207 -16.55 -14.57 1.43
CA GLY A 207 -17.22 -13.26 1.29
C GLY A 207 -17.56 -12.84 -0.15
N TRP A 208 -17.34 -13.68 -1.16
CA TRP A 208 -17.67 -13.36 -2.57
C TRP A 208 -19.07 -12.74 -2.72
N PRO A 209 -19.25 -11.64 -3.51
CA PRO A 209 -18.31 -11.00 -4.43
C PRO A 209 -17.35 -9.96 -3.83
N ARG A 210 -17.44 -9.72 -2.52
CA ARG A 210 -16.51 -8.82 -1.80
C ARG A 210 -15.66 -9.66 -0.87
N VAL A 211 -14.56 -10.20 -1.43
CA VAL A 211 -13.70 -11.15 -0.73
C VAL A 211 -13.25 -10.58 0.62
N ALA A 212 -13.67 -11.25 1.68
CA ALA A 212 -13.59 -10.81 3.07
C ALA A 212 -13.27 -12.03 3.96
N PRO A 213 -12.02 -12.54 3.90
CA PRO A 213 -11.61 -13.67 4.72
C PRO A 213 -11.49 -13.26 6.19
N ALA A 214 -11.83 -14.18 7.09
CA ALA A 214 -11.56 -14.03 8.51
C ALA A 214 -10.11 -14.44 8.84
N PRO A 215 -9.51 -13.93 9.94
CA PRO A 215 -8.13 -14.27 10.33
C PRO A 215 -7.88 -15.76 10.49
N ALA A 216 -8.86 -16.50 11.00
CA ALA A 216 -8.77 -17.94 11.22
C ALA A 216 -8.71 -18.75 9.90
N GLN A 217 -9.02 -18.13 8.76
CA GLN A 217 -8.93 -18.74 7.44
C GLN A 217 -7.58 -18.51 6.77
N LEU A 218 -6.70 -17.69 7.37
CA LEU A 218 -5.40 -17.37 6.82
C LEU A 218 -4.33 -18.35 7.33
N HIS A 219 -3.47 -18.77 6.41
CA HIS A 219 -2.26 -19.54 6.67
C HIS A 219 -1.08 -18.90 5.91
N PRO A 220 0.19 -19.26 6.20
CA PRO A 220 1.32 -18.78 5.42
C PRO A 220 1.10 -19.00 3.92
N CYS A 221 1.45 -18.02 3.09
CA CYS A 221 1.35 -18.17 1.64
C CYS A 221 2.44 -19.11 1.12
N GLY A 222 2.11 -19.92 0.11
CA GLY A 222 3.03 -20.89 -0.49
C GLY A 222 3.19 -22.20 0.29
N SER A 223 2.38 -22.41 1.33
CA SER A 223 2.23 -23.69 2.04
C SER A 223 1.41 -24.70 1.25
#